data_AF-A0A2H0UM27-F1
#
_entry.id   AF-A0A2H0UM27-F1
#
_cell.length_a   1.000
_cell.length_b   1.000
_cell.length_c   1.000
_cell.angle_alpha   90.00
_cell.angle_beta   90.00
_cell.angle_gamma   90.00
#
_symmetry.space_group_name_H-M   'P 1'
#
loop_
_entity.id
_entity.type
_entity.pdbx_description
1 polymer ?
#
loop_
_entity_poly.entity_id
_entity_poly.type
_entity_poly.pdbx_seq_one_letter_code
_entity_poly.pdbx_strand_id
1 'polypeptide(L)'
;MNNNEGVAELDLPSSSEAGKEDVPSPEEVAEIFAKLLEGKEAKEIQSCEDEKGPYLRVFKVLRRGEDKEYLYMRKGRYAEGSSAETAIYAIFFNEAGEATGAEILARYIGGQWEINPWSTE
;
A
#
# COMPACT_ATOMS: atom_id res chain seq x y z
N MET A 1 -60.73 8.79 11.79
CA MET A 1 -59.89 7.91 10.96
C MET A 1 -58.46 8.40 11.03
N ASN A 2 -57.55 7.48 11.32
CA ASN A 2 -56.11 7.66 11.35
C ASN A 2 -55.61 8.09 9.97
N ASN A 3 -54.47 8.79 9.91
CA ASN A 3 -53.35 8.51 8.99
C ASN A 3 -52.13 9.27 9.48
N ASN A 4 -51.40 8.59 10.36
CA ASN A 4 -50.04 8.85 10.78
C ASN A 4 -49.14 8.27 9.68
N GLU A 5 -48.65 9.10 8.76
CA GLU A 5 -47.64 8.68 7.79
C GLU A 5 -46.26 9.00 8.39
N GLY A 6 -45.72 7.97 9.05
CA GLY A 6 -44.37 7.96 9.58
C GLY A 6 -43.36 8.13 8.46
N VAL A 7 -42.55 9.18 8.57
CA VAL A 7 -41.28 9.22 7.86
C VAL A 7 -40.40 8.13 8.45
N ALA A 8 -40.16 7.09 7.67
CA ALA A 8 -39.14 6.09 7.97
C ALA A 8 -37.78 6.80 7.89
N GLU A 9 -37.30 7.25 9.04
CA GLU A 9 -35.91 7.63 9.26
C GLU A 9 -35.08 6.39 8.92
N LEU A 10 -34.45 6.41 7.74
CA LEU A 10 -33.47 5.42 7.34
C LEU A 10 -32.27 5.62 8.26
N ASP A 11 -32.28 4.90 9.39
CA ASP A 11 -31.15 4.66 10.27
C ASP A 11 -30.10 3.90 9.45
N LEU A 12 -29.31 4.65 8.67
CA LEU A 12 -28.04 4.14 8.15
C LEU A 12 -27.18 3.88 9.39
N PRO A 13 -26.66 2.65 9.60
CA PRO A 13 -25.79 2.41 10.73
C PRO A 13 -24.59 3.34 10.58
N SER A 14 -24.52 4.33 11.46
CA SER A 14 -23.37 5.17 11.64
C SER A 14 -22.26 4.27 12.17
N SER A 15 -21.54 3.61 11.26
CA SER A 15 -20.35 2.83 11.55
C SER A 15 -19.20 3.79 11.86
N SER A 16 -19.38 4.61 12.90
CA SER A 16 -18.29 5.24 13.62
C SER A 16 -17.78 4.26 14.65
N GLU A 17 -17.16 3.17 14.18
CA GLU A 17 -15.95 2.79 14.86
C GLU A 17 -14.94 3.87 14.47
N ALA A 18 -14.51 4.66 15.45
CA ALA A 18 -13.28 5.43 15.33
C ALA A 18 -12.14 4.42 15.24
N GLY A 19 -12.07 3.69 14.13
CA GLY A 19 -11.04 2.73 13.82
C GLY A 19 -9.76 3.52 13.84
N LYS A 20 -8.86 3.18 14.77
CA LYS A 20 -7.45 3.53 14.63
C LYS A 20 -7.11 3.29 13.16
N GLU A 21 -6.64 4.34 12.48
CA GLU A 21 -6.12 4.15 11.14
C GLU A 21 -5.15 2.99 11.21
N ASP A 22 -5.49 1.95 10.48
CA ASP A 22 -4.81 0.69 10.51
C ASP A 22 -3.57 0.87 9.63
N VAL A 23 -2.52 1.36 10.29
CA VAL A 23 -1.25 1.74 9.69
C VAL A 23 -0.23 0.68 10.08
N PRO A 24 0.46 0.06 9.12
CA PRO A 24 1.48 -0.91 9.43
C PRO A 24 2.63 -0.23 10.18
N SER A 25 3.17 -0.92 11.17
CA SER A 25 4.38 -0.48 11.86
C SER A 25 5.59 -0.48 10.89
N PRO A 26 6.64 0.30 11.18
CA PRO A 26 7.87 0.27 10.38
C PRO A 26 8.49 -1.13 10.30
N GLU A 27 8.36 -1.92 11.36
CA GLU A 27 8.84 -3.31 11.44
C GLU A 27 8.05 -4.22 10.50
N GLU A 28 6.71 -4.14 10.50
CA GLU A 28 5.87 -4.90 9.57
C GLU A 28 6.18 -4.55 8.10
N VAL A 29 6.41 -3.26 7.81
CA VAL A 29 6.82 -2.81 6.47
C VAL A 29 8.17 -3.43 6.09
N ALA A 30 9.14 -3.45 6.99
CA ALA A 30 10.44 -4.07 6.74
C ALA A 30 10.34 -5.59 6.53
N GLU A 31 9.52 -6.29 7.32
CA GLU A 31 9.29 -7.72 7.19
C GLU A 31 8.65 -8.09 5.85
N ILE A 32 7.66 -7.33 5.38
CA ILE A 32 7.01 -7.61 4.10
C ILE A 32 7.97 -7.36 2.92
N PHE A 33 8.82 -6.33 2.98
CA PHE A 33 9.88 -6.14 2.00
C PHE A 33 10.90 -7.28 2.02
N ALA A 34 11.32 -7.73 3.21
CA ALA A 34 12.24 -8.87 3.32
C ALA A 34 11.66 -10.14 2.67
N LYS A 35 10.36 -10.39 2.84
CA LYS A 35 9.66 -11.51 2.18
C LYS A 35 9.60 -11.33 0.66
N LEU A 36 9.24 -10.14 0.18
CA LEU A 36 9.07 -9.85 -1.26
C LEU A 36 10.40 -9.78 -2.03
N LEU A 37 11.48 -9.42 -1.36
CA LEU A 37 12.82 -9.34 -1.95
C LEU A 37 13.56 -10.68 -1.90
N GLU A 38 13.16 -11.63 -1.04
CA GLU A 38 13.76 -12.98 -0.97
C GLU A 38 15.30 -12.98 -0.92
N GLY A 39 15.90 -11.99 -0.25
CA GLY A 39 17.36 -11.85 -0.17
C GLY A 39 18.04 -11.28 -1.42
N LYS A 40 17.28 -10.80 -2.41
CA LYS A 40 17.80 -10.01 -3.54
C LYS A 40 18.45 -8.73 -3.00
N GLU A 41 19.58 -8.33 -3.58
CA GLU A 41 20.21 -7.05 -3.27
C GLU A 41 19.31 -5.91 -3.77
N ALA A 42 18.73 -5.17 -2.82
CA ALA A 42 17.90 -4.01 -3.07
C ALA A 42 18.51 -2.79 -2.36
N LYS A 43 18.45 -1.63 -3.03
CA LYS A 43 18.88 -0.35 -2.46
C LYS A 43 17.65 0.51 -2.20
N GLU A 44 17.49 0.99 -0.97
CA GLU A 44 16.50 2.04 -0.68
C GLU A 44 16.95 3.33 -1.40
N ILE A 45 16.12 3.83 -2.31
CA ILE A 45 16.39 5.03 -3.10
C ILE A 45 15.53 6.22 -2.66
N GLN A 46 14.44 5.97 -1.94
CA GLN A 46 13.58 7.00 -1.38
C GLN A 46 12.86 6.49 -0.13
N SER A 47 12.73 7.34 0.88
CA SER A 47 11.95 7.08 2.09
C SER A 47 11.37 8.40 2.59
N CYS A 48 10.08 8.40 2.93
CA CYS A 48 9.39 9.55 3.49
C CYS A 48 8.48 9.13 4.66
N GLU A 49 8.46 9.95 5.70
CA GLU A 49 7.86 9.63 7.00
C GLU A 49 7.09 10.83 7.55
N ASP A 50 6.03 10.57 8.32
CA ASP A 50 5.32 11.58 9.10
C ASP A 50 5.17 11.13 10.56
N GLU A 51 4.35 11.83 11.35
CA GLU A 51 4.12 11.53 12.77
C GLU A 51 3.60 10.11 13.03
N LYS A 52 3.01 9.44 12.02
CA LYS A 52 2.51 8.06 12.10
C LYS A 52 3.50 7.04 11.53
N GLY A 53 4.71 7.45 11.14
CA GLY A 53 5.74 6.59 10.57
C GLY A 53 5.85 6.68 9.04
N PRO A 54 6.50 5.70 8.39
CA PRO A 54 6.76 5.75 6.95
C PRO A 54 5.45 5.71 6.16
N TYR A 55 5.32 6.64 5.22
CA TYR A 55 4.22 6.66 4.25
C TYR A 55 4.68 6.35 2.82
N LEU A 56 5.99 6.43 2.57
CA LEU A 56 6.61 6.10 1.29
C LEU A 56 7.94 5.38 1.53
N ARG A 57 8.16 4.25 0.86
CA ARG A 57 9.50 3.65 0.73
C ARG A 57 9.67 3.10 -0.68
N VAL A 58 10.83 3.33 -1.27
CA VAL A 58 11.16 2.86 -2.62
C VAL A 58 12.47 2.12 -2.58
N PHE A 59 12.45 0.85 -2.96
CA PHE A 59 13.62 0.00 -3.08
C PHE A 59 13.86 -0.34 -4.54
N LYS A 60 15.05 -0.03 -5.05
CA LYS A 60 15.47 -0.42 -6.39
C LYS A 60 16.24 -1.74 -6.34
N VAL A 61 15.77 -2.72 -7.11
CA VAL A 61 16.46 -3.98 -7.35
C VAL A 61 17.16 -3.88 -8.71
N LEU A 62 18.49 -3.96 -8.70
CA LEU A 62 19.30 -3.90 -9.91
C LEU A 62 19.54 -5.33 -10.41
N ARG A 63 18.87 -5.74 -11.50
CA ARG A 63 19.22 -6.95 -12.26
C ARG A 63 19.66 -6.57 -13.66
N ARG A 64 20.59 -7.33 -14.23
CA ARG A 64 21.09 -7.10 -15.61
C ARG A 64 19.92 -7.13 -16.60
N GLY A 65 19.51 -5.96 -17.08
CA GLY A 65 18.50 -5.79 -18.13
C GLY A 65 17.06 -5.60 -17.65
N GLU A 66 16.79 -5.70 -16.34
CA GLU A 66 15.44 -5.52 -15.79
C GLU A 66 15.54 -4.74 -14.48
N ASP A 67 15.34 -3.43 -14.58
CA ASP A 67 15.24 -2.56 -13.41
C ASP A 67 13.82 -2.68 -12.85
N LYS A 68 13.74 -3.01 -11.55
CA LYS A 68 12.47 -3.13 -10.83
C LYS A 68 12.54 -2.28 -9.56
N GLU A 69 11.50 -1.48 -9.33
CA GLU A 69 11.34 -0.73 -8.08
C GLU A 69 10.18 -1.31 -7.28
N TYR A 70 10.38 -1.44 -5.98
CA TYR A 70 9.38 -1.85 -5.03
C TYR A 70 8.97 -0.62 -4.23
N LEU A 71 7.73 -0.18 -4.43
CA LEU A 71 7.16 1.02 -3.88
C LEU A 71 6.14 0.65 -2.80
N TYR A 72 6.44 0.93 -1.54
CA TYR A 72 5.44 0.99 -0.48
C TYR A 72 4.83 2.40 -0.47
N MET A 73 3.49 2.47 -0.48
CA MET A 73 2.77 3.71 -0.24
C MET A 73 1.63 3.45 0.75
N ARG A 74 1.57 4.25 1.81
CA ARG A 74 0.47 4.22 2.78
C ARG A 74 -0.78 4.84 2.18
N LYS A 75 -1.96 4.37 2.58
CA LYS A 75 -3.23 5.01 2.25
C LYS A 75 -3.22 6.46 2.72
N GLY A 76 -3.55 7.37 1.82
CA GLY A 76 -3.60 8.80 2.14
C GLY A 76 -3.21 9.69 0.96
N ARG A 77 -3.07 10.98 1.25
CA ARG A 77 -2.62 11.99 0.30
C ARG A 77 -1.37 12.67 0.85
N TYR A 78 -0.27 12.55 0.13
CA TYR A 78 1.06 13.04 0.47
C TYR A 78 1.57 13.95 -0.65
N ALA A 79 2.74 14.57 -0.45
CA ALA A 79 3.31 15.48 -1.43
C ALA A 79 3.73 14.74 -2.72
N GLU A 80 4.15 13.50 -2.57
CA GLU A 80 4.66 12.60 -3.60
C GLU A 80 3.54 11.87 -4.35
N GLY A 81 2.31 11.91 -3.82
CA GLY A 81 1.15 11.29 -4.45
C GLY A 81 0.05 10.91 -3.47
N SER A 82 -0.98 10.25 -3.98
CA SER A 82 -2.08 9.74 -3.16
C SER A 82 -2.33 8.27 -3.47
N SER A 83 -2.58 7.48 -2.43
CA SER A 83 -2.99 6.09 -2.56
C SER A 83 -4.34 5.85 -1.89
N ALA A 84 -5.21 5.10 -2.55
CA ALA A 84 -6.50 4.68 -2.02
C ALA A 84 -6.38 3.55 -0.98
N GLU A 85 -5.25 2.83 -1.01
CA GLU A 85 -4.93 1.68 -0.18
C GLU A 85 -3.48 1.72 0.30
N THR A 86 -3.19 1.05 1.43
CA THR A 86 -1.80 0.83 1.86
C THR A 86 -1.31 -0.42 1.14
N ALA A 87 -0.32 -0.28 0.27
CA ALA A 87 0.12 -1.37 -0.60
C ALA A 87 1.60 -1.26 -0.97
N ILE A 88 2.13 -2.39 -1.45
CA ILE A 88 3.44 -2.48 -2.08
C ILE A 88 3.24 -2.80 -3.55
N TYR A 89 3.83 -1.97 -4.40
CA TYR A 89 3.80 -2.09 -5.85
C TYR A 89 5.18 -2.50 -6.36
N ALA A 90 5.21 -3.38 -7.35
CA ALA A 90 6.34 -3.57 -8.24
C ALA A 90 6.16 -2.65 -9.45
N ILE A 91 7.13 -1.80 -9.73
CA ILE A 91 7.19 -0.99 -10.95
C ILE A 91 8.30 -1.55 -11.82
N PHE A 92 7.96 -1.88 -13.07
CA PHE A 92 8.87 -2.45 -14.05
C PHE A 92 9.33 -1.37 -15.01
N PHE A 93 10.62 -1.36 -15.33
CA PHE A 93 11.21 -0.38 -16.24
C PHE A 93 11.85 -1.08 -17.44
N ASN A 94 11.75 -0.45 -18.62
CA ASN A 94 12.49 -0.90 -19.81
C ASN A 94 13.98 -0.47 -19.73
N GLU A 95 14.78 -0.87 -20.73
CA GLU A 95 16.20 -0.49 -20.83
C GLU A 95 16.42 1.03 -20.95
N ALA A 96 15.41 1.80 -21.38
CA ALA A 96 15.45 3.25 -21.43
C ALA A 96 15.13 3.92 -20.08
N GLY A 97 14.78 3.14 -19.05
CA GLY A 97 14.40 3.63 -17.73
C GLY A 97 12.97 4.14 -17.63
N GLU A 98 12.10 3.80 -18.58
CA GLU A 98 10.69 4.17 -18.59
C GLU A 98 9.85 3.09 -17.93
N ALA A 99 8.90 3.50 -17.08
CA ALA A 99 7.97 2.56 -16.44
C ALA A 99 7.07 1.92 -17.50
N THR A 100 7.12 0.59 -17.62
CA THR A 100 6.33 -0.19 -18.58
C THR A 100 5.09 -0.81 -17.95
N GLY A 101 5.06 -0.92 -16.63
CA GLY A 101 3.93 -1.48 -15.91
C GLY A 101 4.11 -1.42 -14.40
N ALA A 102 3.02 -1.69 -13.69
CA ALA A 102 3.02 -1.85 -12.26
C ALA A 102 2.14 -3.03 -11.83
N GLU A 103 2.56 -3.72 -10.79
CA GLU A 103 1.82 -4.83 -10.17
C GLU A 103 1.69 -4.58 -8.66
N ILE A 104 0.55 -4.95 -8.07
CA ILE A 104 0.37 -4.94 -6.62
C ILE A 104 0.92 -6.26 -6.06
N LEU A 105 1.98 -6.17 -5.27
CA LEU A 105 2.62 -7.32 -4.63
C LEU A 105 1.99 -7.66 -3.28
N ALA A 106 1.56 -6.65 -2.53
CA ALA A 106 0.93 -6.84 -1.24
C ALA A 106 0.00 -5.69 -0.89
N ARG A 107 -1.07 -5.99 -0.15
CA ARG A 107 -2.01 -5.01 0.40
C ARG A 107 -2.08 -5.13 1.90
N TYR A 108 -2.26 -4.02 2.60
CA TYR A 108 -2.53 -4.01 4.04
C TYR A 108 -4.02 -3.80 4.28
N ILE A 109 -4.71 -4.86 4.70
CA ILE A 109 -6.17 -4.91 4.84
C ILE A 109 -6.50 -5.48 6.23
N GLY A 110 -7.23 -4.72 7.04
CA GLY A 110 -7.73 -5.18 8.34
C GLY A 110 -6.63 -5.58 9.34
N GLY A 111 -5.52 -4.85 9.38
CA GLY A 111 -4.41 -5.05 10.31
C GLY A 111 -3.33 -5.98 9.81
N GLN A 112 -3.42 -6.45 8.57
CA GLN A 112 -2.61 -7.55 8.07
C GLN A 112 -2.17 -7.35 6.63
N TRP A 113 -0.95 -7.82 6.33
CA TRP A 113 -0.44 -7.88 4.97
C TRP A 113 -0.95 -9.13 4.24
N GLU A 114 -1.62 -8.91 3.12
CA GLU A 114 -1.98 -9.95 2.16
C GLU A 114 -1.02 -9.86 0.96
N ILE A 115 -0.14 -10.86 0.82
CA ILE A 115 0.75 -11.00 -0.35
C ILE A 115 -0.05 -11.56 -1.52
N ASN A 116 0.06 -10.94 -2.69
CA ASN A 116 -0.53 -11.44 -3.91
C ASN A 116 0.21 -12.73 -4.33
N PRO A 117 -0.46 -13.89 -4.40
CA PRO A 117 0.21 -15.18 -4.60
C PRO A 117 0.80 -15.38 -6.00
N TRP A 118 0.46 -14.51 -6.94
CA TRP A 118 0.97 -14.54 -8.33
C TRP A 118 2.21 -13.67 -8.53
N SER A 119 2.65 -12.97 -7.49
CA SER A 119 3.74 -11.99 -7.54
C SER A 119 5.11 -12.56 -7.17
N THR A 120 5.19 -13.86 -6.85
CA THR A 120 6.44 -14.59 -6.59
C THR A 120 6.82 -15.44 -7.80
N GLU A 121 7.48 -14.83 -8.77
CA GLU A 121 8.19 -15.50 -9.87
C GLU A 121 9.72 -15.30 -9.76
#